data_AF-A0A090ZH94-F1
#
_entry.id   AF-A0A090ZH94-F1
#
_cell.length_a   1.000
_cell.length_b   1.000
_cell.length_c   1.000
_cell.angle_alpha   90.00
_cell.angle_beta   90.00
_cell.angle_gamma   90.00
#
_symmetry.space_group_name_H-M   'P 1'
#
loop_
_entity.id
_entity.type
_entity.pdbx_description
1 polymer ?
#
loop_
_entity_poly.entity_id
_entity_poly.type
_entity_poly.pdbx_seq_one_letter_code
_entity_poly.pdbx_strand_id
1 'polypeptide(L)'
;MAAIFHYNPDRPFRDSPELYLCYWGKEACAPQHSFGPGVRDVYKIHFVHEGKGSVRVEDGETLTLTAGQAFIAYPERVVFYQADAARPWVYSWIAFCGDQAGEILARTRVTAEQPVFPMDTRLMPKLYELLNEAEEQAATRDLRLRVLLNEFFSVMVELAPASAPGQAAVQAQAKDAYIHRCLDFLHSHYGEEISVGQLAAVVGLDRKYLSAIFNNRAGRSGLKLPAISLGLWHNFGGIDVLENGRAMLRRAFDLGITHFDLANNYGPPPGSAEETFGRVLREDFRPYRDELIISTKAGYYMWPGPYGEWGSKKYLVSSLDQSLKRMGLEFVDIFYHHRPDPDTPLEETMSALDLVVRQGKALYVGLSNYRPEETRAAAKILKELGTPCVIHQPSYSMMNRWIEEGLQDVLQEEGIGSIVFSPLEKGILTDRYLGGIAPDSRAAGPSVFLRAEDLTAERIGQVKRLNDLAAARGQKLSQMALSWVLRGGKVTSALIGASKVSQIEDAVLALRNTSFSAEELGQIDEILGY
;
A
#
# COMPACT_ATOMS: atom_id res chain seq x y z
N MET A 1 34.67 -5.17 2.10
CA MET A 1 34.19 -3.88 2.64
C MET A 1 32.67 -3.86 2.49
N ALA A 2 31.94 -3.31 3.45
CA ALA A 2 30.47 -3.21 3.37
C ALA A 2 30.05 -2.23 2.24
N ALA A 3 28.84 -2.41 1.70
CA ALA A 3 28.26 -1.47 0.75
C ALA A 3 28.11 -0.08 1.40
N ILE A 4 28.52 0.96 0.69
CA ILE A 4 28.37 2.36 1.11
C ILE A 4 27.23 2.97 0.30
N PHE A 5 26.23 3.53 0.97
CA PHE A 5 24.97 3.97 0.38
C PHE A 5 24.60 5.38 0.84
N HIS A 6 24.24 6.24 -0.11
CA HIS A 6 23.84 7.63 0.12
C HIS A 6 22.46 7.90 -0.50
N TYR A 7 21.60 8.62 0.22
CA TYR A 7 20.29 9.07 -0.27
C TYR A 7 20.32 10.57 -0.53
N ASN A 8 19.71 11.02 -1.63
CA ASN A 8 19.50 12.44 -1.84
C ASN A 8 18.45 12.97 -0.83
N PRO A 9 18.82 13.87 0.10
CA PRO A 9 17.88 14.39 1.10
C PRO A 9 16.98 15.49 0.54
N ASP A 10 17.33 16.08 -0.60
CA ASP A 10 16.61 17.22 -1.19
C ASP A 10 15.39 16.73 -1.93
N ARG A 11 14.20 17.26 -1.62
CA ARG A 11 12.96 16.87 -2.29
C ARG A 11 12.89 17.47 -3.69
N PRO A 12 12.42 16.74 -4.72
CA PRO A 12 12.10 17.35 -6.00
C PRO A 12 11.04 18.45 -5.80
N PHE A 13 11.25 19.60 -6.43
CA PHE A 13 10.41 20.80 -6.29
C PHE A 13 8.98 20.62 -6.86
N ARG A 14 8.72 19.50 -7.55
CA ARG A 14 7.44 19.11 -8.17
C ARG A 14 7.19 17.61 -8.00
N ASP A 15 5.93 17.19 -8.07
CA ASP A 15 5.52 15.78 -8.01
C ASP A 15 6.15 14.91 -9.12
N SER A 16 6.52 15.52 -10.25
CA SER A 16 7.40 14.95 -11.28
C SER A 16 8.62 15.86 -11.52
N PRO A 17 9.84 15.50 -11.07
CA PRO A 17 11.04 16.23 -11.44
C PRO A 17 11.41 16.00 -12.92
N GLU A 18 12.00 17.00 -13.57
CA GLU A 18 12.51 16.86 -14.94
C GLU A 18 13.57 15.74 -15.01
N LEU A 19 14.53 15.75 -14.09
CA LEU A 19 15.56 14.72 -13.90
C LEU A 19 16.14 14.82 -12.49
N TYR A 20 16.13 13.73 -11.73
CA TYR A 20 16.45 13.72 -10.30
C TYR A 20 17.27 12.49 -9.88
N LEU A 21 18.38 12.72 -9.18
CA LEU A 21 19.20 11.68 -8.58
C LEU A 21 18.59 11.24 -7.24
N CYS A 22 18.20 9.98 -7.12
CA CYS A 22 17.55 9.44 -5.92
C CYS A 22 18.56 8.98 -4.86
N TYR A 23 19.54 8.19 -5.28
CA TYR A 23 20.56 7.60 -4.39
C TYR A 23 21.75 7.09 -5.20
N TRP A 24 22.90 6.94 -4.54
CA TRP A 24 24.13 6.40 -5.13
C TRP A 24 24.93 5.61 -4.10
N GLY A 25 25.94 4.89 -4.55
CA GLY A 25 26.77 4.10 -3.65
C GLY A 25 27.90 3.35 -4.34
N LYS A 26 28.67 2.62 -3.54
CA LYS A 26 29.78 1.78 -4.00
C LYS A 26 29.88 0.51 -3.17
N GLU A 27 30.27 -0.57 -3.82
CA GLU A 27 30.34 -1.90 -3.20
C GLU A 27 31.48 -2.71 -3.80
N ALA A 28 32.23 -3.38 -2.93
CA ALA A 28 33.13 -4.46 -3.30
C ALA A 28 32.41 -5.78 -2.99
N CYS A 29 31.85 -6.42 -4.03
CA CYS A 29 30.96 -7.55 -3.85
C CYS A 29 31.69 -8.79 -3.32
N ALA A 30 30.98 -9.59 -2.53
CA ALA A 30 31.40 -10.95 -2.23
C ALA A 30 31.32 -11.84 -3.50
N PRO A 31 32.12 -12.92 -3.59
CA PRO A 31 31.94 -13.96 -4.61
C PRO A 31 30.48 -14.38 -4.74
N GLN A 32 29.98 -14.48 -5.98
CA GLN A 32 28.60 -14.87 -6.28
C GLN A 32 27.51 -13.97 -5.70
N HIS A 33 27.84 -12.78 -5.18
CA HIS A 33 26.83 -11.78 -4.79
C HIS A 33 25.87 -11.57 -5.95
N SER A 34 24.58 -11.78 -5.71
CA SER A 34 23.55 -11.68 -6.72
C SER A 34 22.44 -10.75 -6.27
N PHE A 35 21.79 -10.17 -7.27
CA PHE A 35 20.54 -9.45 -7.12
C PHE A 35 19.54 -9.99 -8.13
N GLY A 36 18.30 -10.12 -7.67
CA GLY A 36 17.18 -10.50 -8.48
C GLY A 36 16.89 -12.01 -8.51
N PRO A 37 15.85 -12.42 -9.26
CA PRO A 37 15.04 -11.58 -10.14
C PRO A 37 14.29 -10.49 -9.36
N GLY A 38 14.44 -9.23 -9.79
CA GLY A 38 13.91 -8.09 -9.06
C GLY A 38 13.65 -6.91 -9.97
N VAL A 39 12.67 -6.08 -9.58
CA VAL A 39 12.23 -4.90 -10.33
C VAL A 39 12.51 -3.64 -9.51
N ARG A 40 12.69 -2.51 -10.19
CA ARG A 40 12.92 -1.18 -9.58
C ARG A 40 11.89 -0.20 -10.11
N ASP A 41 11.57 0.82 -9.30
CA ASP A 41 10.69 1.93 -9.69
C ASP A 41 11.50 3.12 -10.24
N VAL A 42 12.82 2.97 -10.32
CA VAL A 42 13.79 3.98 -10.77
C VAL A 42 14.77 3.35 -11.73
N TYR A 43 15.37 4.15 -12.60
CA TYR A 43 16.54 3.71 -13.36
C TYR A 43 17.71 3.53 -12.40
N LYS A 44 18.49 2.46 -12.57
CA LYS A 44 19.71 2.24 -11.80
C LYS A 44 20.85 1.82 -12.71
N ILE A 45 21.95 2.56 -12.67
CA ILE A 45 23.15 2.26 -13.47
C ILE A 45 24.25 1.76 -12.54
N HIS A 46 24.90 0.66 -12.90
CA HIS A 46 26.06 0.13 -12.21
C HIS A 46 27.31 0.31 -13.09
N PHE A 47 28.37 0.84 -12.50
CA PHE A 47 29.67 1.13 -13.11
C PHE A 47 30.70 0.13 -12.60
N VAL A 48 31.16 -0.79 -13.46
CA VAL A 48 32.05 -1.89 -13.08
C VAL A 48 33.51 -1.40 -13.13
N HIS A 49 34.10 -1.15 -11.96
CA HIS A 49 35.48 -0.67 -11.84
C HIS A 49 36.50 -1.80 -11.91
N GLU A 50 36.18 -2.94 -11.30
CA GLU A 50 37.06 -4.12 -11.25
C GLU A 50 36.23 -5.41 -11.39
N GLY A 51 36.90 -6.53 -11.70
CA GLY A 51 36.30 -7.87 -11.70
C GLY A 51 35.36 -8.16 -12.86
N LYS A 52 34.49 -9.15 -12.65
CA LYS A 52 33.54 -9.69 -13.63
C LYS A 52 32.20 -10.03 -13.00
N GLY A 53 31.17 -10.10 -13.82
CA GLY A 53 29.87 -10.63 -13.45
C GLY A 53 28.97 -10.77 -14.67
N SER A 54 27.70 -11.02 -14.41
CA SER A 54 26.68 -11.16 -15.45
C SER A 54 25.44 -10.35 -15.13
N VAL A 55 24.73 -9.93 -16.16
CA VAL A 55 23.40 -9.33 -16.08
C VAL A 55 22.47 -10.03 -17.06
N ARG A 56 21.22 -10.23 -16.66
CA ARG A 56 20.14 -10.72 -17.50
C ARG A 56 18.91 -9.88 -17.22
N VAL A 57 18.21 -9.47 -18.28
CA VAL A 57 16.94 -8.76 -18.18
C VAL A 57 15.85 -9.72 -18.64
N GLU A 58 14.84 -9.93 -17.80
CA GLU A 58 13.75 -10.89 -17.99
C GLU A 58 14.28 -12.28 -18.41
N ASP A 59 13.68 -12.90 -19.43
CA ASP A 59 14.10 -14.18 -20.00
C ASP A 59 15.09 -14.01 -21.16
N GLY A 60 15.73 -12.84 -21.26
CA GLY A 60 16.72 -12.53 -22.27
C GLY A 60 18.06 -13.23 -22.08
N GLU A 61 19.01 -12.91 -22.97
CA GLU A 61 20.37 -13.43 -22.91
C GLU A 61 21.10 -12.98 -21.64
N THR A 62 21.93 -13.86 -21.07
CA THR A 62 22.82 -13.50 -19.96
C THR A 62 24.08 -12.84 -20.54
N LEU A 63 24.22 -11.53 -20.30
CA LEU A 63 25.34 -10.72 -20.75
C LEU A 63 26.46 -10.73 -19.71
N THR A 64 27.70 -10.99 -20.13
CA THR A 64 28.87 -10.93 -19.26
C THR A 64 29.46 -9.52 -19.26
N LEU A 65 29.83 -9.03 -18.08
CA LEU A 65 30.43 -7.72 -17.84
C LEU A 65 31.83 -7.87 -17.26
N THR A 66 32.71 -6.94 -17.63
CA THR A 66 34.05 -6.79 -17.08
C THR A 66 34.31 -5.34 -16.66
N ALA A 67 35.38 -5.12 -15.90
CA ALA A 67 35.92 -3.78 -15.62
C ALA A 67 35.94 -2.87 -16.87
N GLY A 68 35.51 -1.61 -16.72
CA GLY A 68 35.40 -0.66 -17.82
C GLY A 68 34.04 -0.65 -18.51
N GLN A 69 33.09 -1.48 -18.08
CA GLN A 69 31.71 -1.49 -18.59
C GLN A 69 30.72 -1.05 -17.52
N ALA A 70 29.54 -0.65 -17.96
CA ALA A 70 28.40 -0.34 -17.13
C ALA A 70 27.15 -1.04 -17.66
N PHE A 71 26.14 -1.19 -16.80
CA PHE A 71 24.82 -1.62 -17.22
C PHE A 71 23.72 -0.82 -16.53
N ILE A 72 22.61 -0.66 -17.24
CA ILE A 72 21.40 -0.02 -16.72
C ILE A 72 20.32 -1.06 -16.42
N ALA A 73 19.74 -0.96 -15.24
CA ALA A 73 18.47 -1.58 -14.90
C ALA A 73 17.36 -0.55 -15.14
N TYR A 74 16.50 -0.84 -16.10
CA TYR A 74 15.32 -0.02 -16.40
C TYR A 74 14.25 -0.22 -15.31
N PRO A 75 13.47 0.84 -15.00
CA PRO A 75 12.33 0.68 -14.13
C PRO A 75 11.35 -0.33 -14.73
N GLU A 76 10.61 -1.03 -13.87
CA GLU A 76 9.54 -1.96 -14.26
C GLU A 76 10.00 -3.18 -15.10
N ARG A 77 11.31 -3.43 -15.24
CA ARG A 77 11.87 -4.64 -15.87
C ARG A 77 12.54 -5.54 -14.83
N VAL A 78 12.32 -6.85 -14.93
CA VAL A 78 13.01 -7.83 -14.08
C VAL A 78 14.47 -7.87 -14.48
N VAL A 79 15.36 -7.60 -13.54
CA VAL A 79 16.81 -7.73 -13.74
C VAL A 79 17.37 -8.76 -12.77
N PHE A 80 18.28 -9.58 -13.28
CA PHE A 80 19.13 -10.47 -12.53
C PHE A 80 20.57 -10.04 -12.78
N TYR A 81 21.39 -9.90 -11.75
CA TYR A 81 22.82 -9.75 -11.94
C TYR A 81 23.60 -10.47 -10.85
N GLN A 82 24.77 -11.00 -11.21
CA GLN A 82 25.57 -11.82 -10.32
C GLN A 82 27.07 -11.56 -10.52
N ALA A 83 27.78 -11.36 -9.41
CA ALA A 83 29.22 -11.27 -9.38
C ALA A 83 29.86 -12.63 -9.70
N ASP A 84 30.98 -12.62 -10.43
CA ASP A 84 31.75 -13.83 -10.67
C ASP A 84 32.29 -14.43 -9.35
N ALA A 85 32.41 -15.76 -9.30
CA ALA A 85 32.88 -16.46 -8.10
C ALA A 85 34.38 -16.27 -7.84
N ALA A 86 35.20 -16.19 -8.89
CA ALA A 86 36.65 -16.09 -8.77
C ALA A 86 37.14 -14.64 -8.78
N ARG A 87 36.46 -13.77 -9.53
CA ARG A 87 36.78 -12.34 -9.67
C ARG A 87 35.52 -11.49 -9.52
N PRO A 88 34.93 -11.44 -8.31
CA PRO A 88 33.75 -10.62 -8.07
C PRO A 88 34.03 -9.16 -8.41
N TRP A 89 33.03 -8.47 -8.95
CA TRP A 89 33.20 -7.07 -9.32
C TRP A 89 33.27 -6.11 -8.13
N VAL A 90 33.93 -4.99 -8.36
CA VAL A 90 33.78 -3.78 -7.55
C VAL A 90 33.03 -2.78 -8.43
N TYR A 91 31.88 -2.31 -7.99
CA TYR A 91 31.09 -1.34 -8.75
C TYR A 91 30.67 -0.14 -7.91
N SER A 92 30.38 0.97 -8.57
CA SER A 92 29.52 2.03 -8.01
C SER A 92 28.19 2.07 -8.74
N TRP A 93 27.19 2.73 -8.17
CA TRP A 93 25.90 2.92 -8.82
C TRP A 93 25.33 4.30 -8.59
N ILE A 94 24.45 4.68 -9.50
CA ILE A 94 23.51 5.79 -9.33
C ILE A 94 22.11 5.27 -9.61
N ALA A 95 21.11 5.84 -8.94
CA ALA A 95 19.72 5.66 -9.27
C ALA A 95 19.04 7.01 -9.45
N PHE A 96 18.21 7.12 -10.48
CA PHE A 96 17.57 8.37 -10.87
C PHE A 96 16.16 8.13 -11.43
N CYS A 97 15.36 9.19 -11.41
CA CYS A 97 14.03 9.25 -12.01
C CYS A 97 13.79 10.62 -12.66
N GLY A 98 12.63 10.80 -13.28
CA GLY A 98 12.20 12.06 -13.86
C GLY A 98 11.73 11.91 -15.30
N ASP A 99 10.88 12.82 -15.74
CA ASP A 99 10.16 12.73 -17.01
C ASP A 99 11.12 12.74 -18.22
N GLN A 100 12.26 13.43 -18.12
CA GLN A 100 13.25 13.50 -19.20
C GLN A 100 14.16 12.27 -19.28
N ALA A 101 14.20 11.42 -18.25
CA ALA A 101 15.12 10.28 -18.22
C ALA A 101 14.90 9.33 -19.41
N GLY A 102 13.63 9.02 -19.71
CA GLY A 102 13.26 8.18 -20.85
C GLY A 102 13.61 8.84 -22.20
N GLU A 103 13.33 10.13 -22.35
CA GLU A 103 13.65 10.89 -23.57
C GLU A 103 15.15 10.95 -23.84
N ILE A 104 15.96 11.15 -22.80
CA ILE A 104 17.41 11.18 -22.92
C ILE A 104 17.95 9.79 -23.30
N LEU A 105 17.48 8.74 -22.63
CA LEU A 105 17.92 7.36 -22.93
C LEU A 105 17.52 6.92 -24.34
N ALA A 106 16.39 7.39 -24.88
CA ALA A 106 15.97 7.15 -26.26
C ALA A 106 16.95 7.73 -27.31
N ARG A 107 17.83 8.66 -26.91
CA ARG A 107 18.92 9.17 -27.76
C ARG A 107 20.16 8.28 -27.74
N THR A 108 20.12 7.19 -26.97
CA THR A 108 21.21 6.21 -26.86
C THR A 108 20.83 4.87 -27.50
N ARG A 109 21.81 4.02 -27.79
CA ARG A 109 21.60 2.59 -28.16
C ARG A 109 21.35 1.69 -26.95
N VAL A 110 21.41 2.23 -25.73
CA VAL A 110 21.20 1.45 -24.51
C VAL A 110 19.69 1.25 -24.34
N THR A 111 19.26 -0.01 -24.27
CA THR A 111 17.85 -0.40 -24.09
C THR A 111 17.72 -1.47 -23.02
N ALA A 112 16.51 -1.87 -22.64
CA ALA A 112 16.31 -2.97 -21.70
C ALA A 112 16.87 -4.30 -22.25
N GLU A 113 16.79 -4.51 -23.56
CA GLU A 113 17.28 -5.68 -24.27
C GLU A 113 18.80 -5.61 -24.52
N GLN A 114 19.37 -4.41 -24.57
CA GLN A 114 20.81 -4.15 -24.68
C GLN A 114 21.29 -3.20 -23.56
N PRO A 115 21.28 -3.66 -22.30
CA PRO A 115 21.49 -2.78 -21.14
C PRO A 115 22.95 -2.46 -20.86
N VAL A 116 23.90 -3.11 -21.55
CA VAL A 116 25.34 -3.01 -21.30
C VAL A 116 25.98 -2.00 -22.24
N PHE A 117 26.82 -1.11 -21.71
CA PHE A 117 27.55 -0.10 -22.47
C PHE A 117 28.96 0.11 -21.88
N PRO A 118 29.94 0.60 -22.66
CA PRO A 118 31.26 0.93 -22.11
C PRO A 118 31.16 2.10 -21.12
N MET A 119 32.14 2.26 -20.22
CA MET A 119 32.29 3.51 -19.45
C MET A 119 33.17 4.49 -20.21
N ASP A 120 32.94 5.79 -20.01
CA ASP A 120 33.95 6.79 -20.40
C ASP A 120 35.14 6.76 -19.43
N THR A 121 36.25 7.39 -19.81
CA THR A 121 37.49 7.35 -19.01
C THR A 121 37.63 8.51 -18.02
N ARG A 122 36.77 9.54 -18.11
CA ARG A 122 36.91 10.80 -17.37
C ARG A 122 35.93 10.91 -16.21
N LEU A 123 34.64 10.67 -16.47
CA LEU A 123 33.55 10.97 -15.54
C LEU A 123 33.07 9.72 -14.80
N MET A 124 32.57 8.71 -15.51
CA MET A 124 31.93 7.52 -14.92
C MET A 124 32.78 6.79 -13.86
N PRO A 125 34.12 6.63 -14.03
CA PRO A 125 34.97 6.00 -13.00
C PRO A 125 35.06 6.80 -11.68
N LYS A 126 34.84 8.12 -11.74
CA LYS A 126 34.96 9.05 -10.60
C LYS A 126 33.61 9.56 -10.10
N LEU A 127 32.51 9.21 -10.76
CA LEU A 127 31.19 9.78 -10.50
C LEU A 127 30.75 9.60 -9.05
N TYR A 128 31.04 8.44 -8.44
CA TYR A 128 30.76 8.21 -7.02
C TYR A 128 31.46 9.23 -6.10
N GLU A 129 32.75 9.48 -6.31
CA GLU A 129 33.51 10.41 -5.46
C GLU A 129 33.01 11.86 -5.65
N LEU A 130 32.71 12.25 -6.90
CA LEU A 130 32.15 13.57 -7.22
C LEU A 130 30.78 13.80 -6.59
N LEU A 131 29.93 12.76 -6.56
CA LEU A 131 28.61 12.82 -5.90
C LEU A 131 28.75 12.95 -4.38
N ASN A 132 29.71 12.25 -3.77
CA ASN A 132 29.99 12.35 -2.34
C ASN A 132 30.53 13.75 -1.97
N GLU A 133 31.46 14.30 -2.77
CA GLU A 133 31.94 15.68 -2.60
C GLU A 133 30.82 16.72 -2.75
N ALA A 134 29.84 16.48 -3.62
CA ALA A 134 28.67 17.35 -3.78
C ALA A 134 27.72 17.28 -2.57
N GLU A 135 27.58 16.12 -1.94
CA GLU A 135 26.71 15.91 -0.77
C GLU A 135 27.17 16.74 0.45
N GLU A 136 28.49 16.82 0.67
CA GLU A 136 29.10 17.57 1.77
C GLU A 136 28.79 19.08 1.71
N GLN A 137 28.39 19.61 0.54
CA GLN A 137 28.16 21.04 0.32
C GLN A 137 26.68 21.43 0.39
N ALA A 138 26.12 21.40 1.60
CA ALA A 138 24.69 21.58 1.87
C ALA A 138 24.02 22.78 1.16
N ALA A 139 24.70 23.92 1.00
CA ALA A 139 24.10 25.13 0.41
C ALA A 139 23.89 25.08 -1.12
N THR A 140 24.57 24.17 -1.83
CA THR A 140 24.49 24.06 -3.30
C THR A 140 24.37 22.61 -3.78
N ARG A 141 24.00 21.71 -2.87
CA ARG A 141 23.97 20.26 -3.08
C ARG A 141 23.10 19.88 -4.28
N ASP A 142 21.84 20.31 -4.28
CA ASP A 142 20.85 20.05 -5.32
C ASP A 142 21.36 20.44 -6.72
N LEU A 143 21.91 21.66 -6.85
CA LEU A 143 22.47 22.19 -8.08
C LEU A 143 23.66 21.37 -8.56
N ARG A 144 24.58 21.01 -7.64
CA ARG A 144 25.76 20.20 -7.98
C ARG A 144 25.40 18.79 -8.40
N LEU A 145 24.50 18.12 -7.69
CA LEU A 145 24.01 16.79 -8.06
C LEU A 145 23.32 16.83 -9.43
N ARG A 146 22.53 17.88 -9.71
CA ARG A 146 21.89 18.07 -11.00
C ARG A 146 22.90 18.31 -12.13
N VAL A 147 23.95 19.10 -11.89
CA VAL A 147 25.03 19.32 -12.86
C VAL A 147 25.73 18.02 -13.20
N LEU A 148 26.14 17.24 -12.19
CA LEU A 148 26.81 15.95 -12.38
C LEU A 148 25.93 14.96 -13.14
N LEU A 149 24.63 14.91 -12.84
CA LEU A 149 23.70 14.02 -13.54
C LEU A 149 23.51 14.43 -15.00
N ASN A 150 23.41 15.73 -15.31
CA ASN A 150 23.33 16.21 -16.69
C ASN A 150 24.62 15.96 -17.48
N GLU A 151 25.79 16.19 -16.86
CA GLU A 151 27.08 15.89 -17.47
C GLU A 151 27.20 14.40 -17.79
N PHE A 152 26.79 13.54 -16.85
CA PHE A 152 26.72 12.09 -17.04
C PHE A 152 25.90 11.71 -18.27
N PHE A 153 24.69 12.25 -18.41
CA PHE A 153 23.85 11.96 -19.58
C PHE A 153 24.42 12.49 -20.89
N SER A 154 25.06 13.65 -20.88
CA SER A 154 25.76 14.18 -22.06
C SER A 154 26.81 13.18 -22.54
N VAL A 155 27.65 12.69 -21.63
CA VAL A 155 28.68 11.68 -21.92
C VAL A 155 28.04 10.36 -22.41
N MET A 156 26.95 9.92 -21.79
CA MET A 156 26.26 8.68 -22.16
C MET A 156 25.73 8.73 -23.60
N VAL A 157 25.15 9.86 -24.01
CA VAL A 157 24.65 10.07 -25.38
C VAL A 157 25.80 10.10 -26.40
N GLU A 158 26.94 10.70 -26.05
CA GLU A 158 28.13 10.70 -26.90
C GLU A 158 28.75 9.30 -27.07
N LEU A 159 28.74 8.50 -26.00
CA LEU A 159 29.39 7.20 -25.96
C LEU A 159 28.59 6.12 -26.70
N ALA A 160 27.27 6.17 -26.62
CA ALA A 160 26.37 5.18 -27.21
C ALA A 160 25.23 5.85 -27.98
N PRO A 161 25.49 6.67 -29.01
CA PRO A 161 24.45 7.40 -29.73
C PRO A 161 23.50 6.44 -30.47
N ALA A 162 22.20 6.75 -30.47
CA ALA A 162 21.17 6.07 -31.26
C ALA A 162 21.44 6.20 -32.77
N SER A 163 21.10 5.17 -33.54
CA SER A 163 21.28 5.16 -35.01
C SER A 163 20.31 6.09 -35.76
N ALA A 164 19.20 6.48 -35.12
CA ALA A 164 18.24 7.48 -35.58
C ALA A 164 17.52 8.08 -34.34
N PRO A 165 17.07 9.35 -34.37
CA PRO A 165 16.21 9.88 -33.31
C PRO A 165 14.87 9.14 -33.33
N GLY A 166 14.74 8.13 -32.45
CA GLY A 166 13.49 7.40 -32.27
C GLY A 166 12.43 8.31 -31.67
N GLN A 167 11.18 8.19 -32.12
CA GLN A 167 10.04 8.70 -31.36
C GLN A 167 10.04 7.98 -30.00
N ALA A 168 10.01 8.75 -28.92
CA ALA A 168 9.83 8.19 -27.59
C ALA A 168 8.54 7.37 -27.60
N ALA A 169 8.65 6.04 -27.47
CA ALA A 169 7.53 5.27 -27.00
C ALA A 169 7.29 5.76 -25.57
N VAL A 170 6.23 6.55 -25.40
CA VAL A 170 5.63 6.77 -24.08
C VAL A 170 5.31 5.37 -23.58
N GLN A 171 6.19 4.80 -22.74
CA GLN A 171 5.96 3.51 -22.12
C GLN A 171 4.78 3.72 -21.17
N ALA A 172 3.60 3.39 -21.67
CA ALA A 172 2.42 3.20 -20.84
C ALA A 172 2.77 2.17 -19.76
N GLN A 173 2.59 2.61 -18.51
CA GLN A 173 2.76 1.92 -17.23
C GLN A 173 2.82 0.38 -17.34
N ALA A 174 4.02 -0.20 -17.19
CA ALA A 174 4.24 -1.65 -17.20
C ALA A 174 3.85 -2.32 -15.86
N LYS A 175 3.34 -1.58 -14.87
CA LYS A 175 2.57 -2.15 -13.74
C LYS A 175 1.49 -3.10 -14.24
N ASP A 176 0.82 -2.76 -15.35
CA ASP A 176 -0.24 -3.58 -15.92
C ASP A 176 0.28 -4.91 -16.48
N ALA A 177 1.50 -4.99 -17.03
CA ALA A 177 1.99 -6.21 -17.66
C ALA A 177 2.22 -7.39 -16.69
N TYR A 178 2.63 -7.11 -15.44
CA TYR A 178 2.78 -8.16 -14.42
C TYR A 178 1.45 -8.46 -13.72
N ILE A 179 0.59 -7.46 -13.56
CA ILE A 179 -0.80 -7.67 -13.14
C ILE A 179 -1.49 -8.58 -14.17
N HIS A 180 -1.38 -8.30 -15.47
CA HIS A 180 -1.92 -9.13 -16.54
C HIS A 180 -1.29 -10.54 -16.57
N ARG A 181 0.03 -10.69 -16.45
CA ARG A 181 0.64 -12.04 -16.32
C ARG A 181 0.17 -12.81 -15.08
N CYS A 182 -0.01 -12.12 -13.94
CA CYS A 182 -0.62 -12.73 -12.76
C CYS A 182 -2.08 -13.12 -13.03
N LEU A 183 -2.84 -12.27 -13.70
CA LEU A 183 -4.24 -12.51 -14.04
C LEU A 183 -4.38 -13.66 -15.05
N ASP A 184 -3.54 -13.73 -16.08
CA ASP A 184 -3.48 -14.80 -17.08
C ASP A 184 -3.14 -16.14 -16.43
N PHE A 185 -2.19 -16.14 -15.48
CA PHE A 185 -1.85 -17.33 -14.72
C PHE A 185 -3.01 -17.78 -13.83
N LEU A 186 -3.62 -16.85 -13.09
CA LEU A 186 -4.80 -17.12 -12.25
C LEU A 186 -6.02 -17.58 -13.08
N HIS A 187 -6.16 -17.09 -14.32
CA HIS A 187 -7.20 -17.53 -15.27
C HIS A 187 -6.92 -18.91 -15.82
N SER A 188 -5.67 -19.21 -16.15
CA SER A 188 -5.25 -20.52 -16.68
C SER A 188 -5.31 -21.64 -15.64
N HIS A 189 -5.35 -21.29 -14.36
CA HIS A 189 -5.35 -22.23 -13.23
C HIS A 189 -6.55 -21.99 -12.28
N TYR A 190 -7.67 -21.51 -12.83
CA TYR A 190 -8.89 -21.13 -12.11
C TYR A 190 -9.51 -22.24 -11.23
N GLY A 191 -9.08 -23.49 -11.38
CA GLY A 191 -9.53 -24.65 -10.61
C GLY A 191 -8.53 -25.20 -9.60
N GLU A 192 -7.38 -24.56 -9.41
CA GLU A 192 -6.28 -25.06 -8.58
C GLU A 192 -6.07 -24.20 -7.33
N GLU A 193 -5.70 -24.82 -6.21
CA GLU A 193 -5.23 -24.08 -5.03
C GLU A 193 -3.81 -23.53 -5.29
N ILE A 194 -3.74 -22.25 -5.64
CA ILE A 194 -2.48 -21.55 -5.90
C ILE A 194 -2.16 -20.61 -4.74
N SER A 195 -0.97 -20.80 -4.15
CA SER A 195 -0.38 -19.88 -3.18
C SER A 195 0.30 -18.69 -3.86
N VAL A 196 0.43 -17.57 -3.14
CA VAL A 196 1.21 -16.39 -3.61
C VAL A 196 2.66 -16.77 -3.93
N GLY A 197 3.22 -17.80 -3.27
CA GLY A 197 4.54 -18.34 -3.59
C GLY A 197 4.61 -19.01 -4.97
N GLN A 198 3.58 -19.76 -5.36
CA GLN A 198 3.48 -20.36 -6.69
C GLN A 198 3.24 -19.29 -7.77
N LEU A 199 2.37 -18.31 -7.50
CA LEU A 199 2.18 -17.17 -8.39
C LEU A 199 3.49 -16.41 -8.60
N ALA A 200 4.17 -16.03 -7.52
CA ALA A 200 5.46 -15.35 -7.53
C ALA A 200 6.52 -16.12 -8.35
N ALA A 201 6.59 -17.45 -8.18
CA ALA A 201 7.50 -18.30 -8.94
C ALA A 201 7.22 -18.29 -10.45
N VAL A 202 5.94 -18.21 -10.87
CA VAL A 202 5.58 -18.20 -12.30
C VAL A 202 5.76 -16.83 -12.95
N VAL A 203 5.47 -15.74 -12.25
CA VAL A 203 5.81 -14.39 -12.75
C VAL A 203 7.30 -14.03 -12.59
N GLY A 204 8.10 -14.92 -12.00
CA GLY A 204 9.53 -14.70 -11.80
C GLY A 204 9.84 -13.55 -10.83
N LEU A 205 8.95 -13.30 -9.86
CA LEU A 205 9.08 -12.24 -8.86
C LEU A 205 9.27 -12.83 -7.47
N ASP A 206 9.94 -12.11 -6.58
CA ASP A 206 9.98 -12.45 -5.16
C ASP A 206 8.57 -12.31 -4.55
N ARG A 207 8.17 -13.25 -3.67
CA ARG A 207 6.85 -13.25 -3.00
C ARG A 207 6.57 -11.93 -2.26
N LYS A 208 7.55 -11.37 -1.56
CA LYS A 208 7.40 -10.11 -0.81
C LYS A 208 7.23 -8.93 -1.76
N TYR A 209 7.92 -8.96 -2.90
CA TYR A 209 7.76 -7.95 -3.95
C TYR A 209 6.37 -8.02 -4.59
N LEU A 210 5.87 -9.22 -4.88
CA LEU A 210 4.54 -9.43 -5.41
C LEU A 210 3.46 -8.87 -4.47
N SER A 211 3.56 -9.15 -3.16
CA SER A 211 2.66 -8.58 -2.16
C SER A 211 2.78 -7.05 -2.03
N ALA A 212 3.99 -6.49 -2.22
CA ALA A 212 4.21 -5.04 -2.14
C ALA A 212 3.65 -4.25 -3.32
N ILE A 213 3.47 -4.87 -4.49
CA ILE A 213 2.85 -4.24 -5.68
C ILE A 213 1.37 -3.88 -5.43
N PHE A 214 0.69 -4.62 -4.54
CA PHE A 214 -0.73 -4.43 -4.22
C PHE A 214 -0.99 -3.63 -2.93
N ASN A 215 0.06 -3.07 -2.30
CA ASN A 215 -0.04 -2.33 -1.05
C ASN A 215 0.09 -0.81 -1.26
N ASN A 216 -0.84 -0.07 -0.67
CA ASN A 216 -0.89 1.39 -0.73
C ASN A 216 -0.23 2.02 0.48
N ARG A 217 0.54 3.09 0.27
CA ARG A 217 1.16 3.84 1.37
C ARG A 217 0.09 4.59 2.17
N ALA A 218 0.14 4.51 3.51
CA ALA A 218 -0.72 5.29 4.39
C ALA A 218 -0.20 6.73 4.45
N GLY A 219 -0.73 7.57 3.55
CA GLY A 219 -0.32 8.96 3.40
C GLY A 219 1.17 9.08 3.09
N ARG A 220 1.89 9.91 3.87
CA ARG A 220 3.33 10.12 3.74
C ARG A 220 4.17 9.20 4.63
N SER A 221 3.56 8.27 5.36
CA SER A 221 4.27 7.37 6.29
C SER A 221 5.02 6.24 5.56
N GLY A 222 5.89 5.52 6.29
CA GLY A 222 6.51 4.28 5.81
C GLY A 222 5.56 3.09 5.75
N LEU A 223 4.41 3.18 6.43
CA LEU A 223 3.43 2.10 6.55
C LEU A 223 2.70 1.91 5.22
N LYS A 224 2.60 0.64 4.79
CA LYS A 224 1.76 0.25 3.66
C LYS A 224 0.64 -0.66 4.14
N LEU A 225 -0.56 -0.46 3.62
CA LEU A 225 -1.73 -1.29 3.88
C LEU A 225 -2.16 -2.01 2.60
N PRO A 226 -2.74 -3.21 2.69
CA PRO A 226 -3.37 -3.83 1.54
C PRO A 226 -4.53 -2.98 1.05
N ALA A 227 -4.79 -2.95 -0.27
CA ALA A 227 -5.93 -2.24 -0.83
C ALA A 227 -7.27 -2.70 -0.22
N ILE A 228 -7.35 -3.96 0.20
CA ILE A 228 -8.47 -4.53 0.97
C ILE A 228 -7.97 -4.94 2.35
N SER A 229 -8.60 -4.44 3.41
CA SER A 229 -8.37 -4.85 4.80
C SER A 229 -9.58 -5.62 5.34
N LEU A 230 -9.38 -6.47 6.35
CA LEU A 230 -10.48 -7.22 6.97
C LEU A 230 -10.81 -6.68 8.37
N GLY A 231 -12.07 -6.25 8.54
CA GLY A 231 -12.60 -5.78 9.83
C GLY A 231 -13.35 -6.89 10.56
N LEU A 232 -13.11 -7.00 11.87
CA LEU A 232 -13.65 -8.05 12.73
C LEU A 232 -14.90 -7.59 13.52
N TRP A 233 -15.61 -6.59 13.00
CA TRP A 233 -16.77 -6.00 13.69
C TRP A 233 -17.93 -6.99 13.90
N HIS A 234 -18.16 -7.88 12.92
CA HIS A 234 -19.18 -8.93 12.98
C HIS A 234 -18.57 -10.28 12.58
N ASN A 235 -19.17 -11.38 13.06
CA ASN A 235 -18.80 -12.77 12.73
C ASN A 235 -17.50 -13.30 13.39
N PHE A 236 -17.03 -12.60 14.44
CA PHE A 236 -15.87 -12.99 15.24
C PHE A 236 -16.14 -12.96 16.75
N GLY A 237 -17.39 -12.70 17.16
CA GLY A 237 -17.77 -12.63 18.57
C GLY A 237 -17.82 -14.01 19.23
N GLY A 238 -17.99 -14.03 20.55
CA GLY A 238 -18.11 -15.27 21.34
C GLY A 238 -19.35 -16.09 21.02
N ILE A 239 -20.32 -15.49 20.33
CA ILE A 239 -21.50 -16.18 19.79
C ILE A 239 -21.25 -16.88 18.45
N ASP A 240 -20.14 -16.56 17.78
CA ASP A 240 -19.84 -17.04 16.44
C ASP A 240 -19.02 -18.34 16.47
N VAL A 241 -19.09 -19.10 15.39
CA VAL A 241 -18.31 -20.35 15.26
C VAL A 241 -16.85 -20.00 14.98
N LEU A 242 -15.98 -20.31 15.94
CA LEU A 242 -14.52 -20.05 15.86
C LEU A 242 -13.89 -20.52 14.54
N GLU A 243 -14.19 -21.76 14.11
CA GLU A 243 -13.58 -22.32 12.89
C GLU A 243 -13.95 -21.53 11.63
N ASN A 244 -15.12 -20.90 11.57
CA ASN A 244 -15.47 -20.02 10.45
C ASN A 244 -14.63 -18.73 10.47
N GLY A 245 -14.49 -18.09 11.64
CA GLY A 245 -13.63 -16.93 11.81
C GLY A 245 -12.15 -17.24 11.48
N ARG A 246 -11.66 -18.38 11.96
CA ARG A 246 -10.31 -18.90 11.68
C ARG A 246 -10.07 -19.11 10.19
N ALA A 247 -11.01 -19.75 9.49
CA ALA A 247 -10.93 -19.96 8.04
C ALA A 247 -10.92 -18.63 7.27
N MET A 248 -11.75 -17.67 7.66
CA MET A 248 -11.77 -16.33 7.06
C MET A 248 -10.44 -15.59 7.24
N LEU A 249 -9.86 -15.61 8.45
CA LEU A 249 -8.58 -14.94 8.73
C LEU A 249 -7.44 -15.57 7.93
N ARG A 250 -7.34 -16.91 7.91
CA ARG A 250 -6.32 -17.64 7.15
C ARG A 250 -6.41 -17.31 5.67
N ARG A 251 -7.62 -17.40 5.10
CA ARG A 251 -7.82 -17.11 3.68
C ARG A 251 -7.52 -15.65 3.35
N ALA A 252 -7.89 -14.70 4.21
CA ALA A 252 -7.52 -13.30 4.02
C ALA A 252 -5.99 -13.14 3.93
N PHE A 253 -5.25 -13.74 4.86
CA PHE A 253 -3.79 -13.71 4.87
C PHE A 253 -3.18 -14.40 3.62
N ASP A 254 -3.72 -15.56 3.21
CA ASP A 254 -3.30 -16.26 1.99
C ASP A 254 -3.49 -15.42 0.72
N LEU A 255 -4.50 -14.54 0.70
CA LEU A 255 -4.78 -13.61 -0.39
C LEU A 255 -3.96 -12.30 -0.29
N GLY A 256 -3.08 -12.17 0.69
CA GLY A 256 -2.23 -10.99 0.90
C GLY A 256 -2.87 -9.88 1.72
N ILE A 257 -4.02 -10.12 2.36
CA ILE A 257 -4.60 -9.17 3.33
C ILE A 257 -3.82 -9.30 4.63
N THR A 258 -2.95 -8.32 4.88
CA THR A 258 -2.10 -8.28 6.08
C THR A 258 -2.64 -7.39 7.19
N HIS A 259 -3.73 -6.64 6.96
CA HIS A 259 -4.33 -5.76 7.95
C HIS A 259 -5.64 -6.33 8.50
N PHE A 260 -5.66 -6.56 9.82
CA PHE A 260 -6.83 -6.97 10.60
C PHE A 260 -7.23 -5.88 11.58
N ASP A 261 -8.45 -5.38 11.42
CA ASP A 261 -8.96 -4.23 12.17
C ASP A 261 -9.99 -4.66 13.23
N LEU A 262 -9.70 -4.34 14.49
CA LEU A 262 -10.54 -4.66 15.65
C LEU A 262 -10.96 -3.39 16.38
N ALA A 263 -11.82 -3.52 17.39
CA ALA A 263 -12.04 -2.51 18.41
C ALA A 263 -12.38 -3.19 19.73
N ASN A 264 -12.18 -2.48 20.84
CA ASN A 264 -12.40 -3.01 22.18
C ASN A 264 -13.79 -3.64 22.39
N ASN A 265 -14.82 -3.08 21.75
CA ASN A 265 -16.21 -3.49 21.91
C ASN A 265 -16.75 -4.40 20.80
N TYR A 266 -15.91 -4.83 19.85
CA TYR A 266 -16.34 -5.78 18.82
C TYR A 266 -16.68 -7.14 19.43
N GLY A 267 -17.69 -7.79 18.87
CA GLY A 267 -18.38 -8.94 19.45
C GLY A 267 -19.73 -9.19 18.77
N PRO A 268 -20.74 -9.77 19.45
CA PRO A 268 -20.92 -9.84 20.91
C PRO A 268 -20.41 -11.12 21.59
N PRO A 269 -20.17 -11.08 22.92
CA PRO A 269 -20.19 -9.89 23.79
C PRO A 269 -19.01 -8.94 23.53
N PRO A 270 -19.04 -7.67 23.99
CA PRO A 270 -17.93 -6.73 23.82
C PRO A 270 -16.58 -7.32 24.26
N GLY A 271 -15.56 -7.21 23.41
CA GLY A 271 -14.21 -7.73 23.63
C GLY A 271 -14.00 -9.16 23.13
N SER A 272 -15.06 -9.92 22.87
CA SER A 272 -14.92 -11.32 22.42
C SER A 272 -14.28 -11.46 21.03
N ALA A 273 -14.42 -10.46 20.14
CA ALA A 273 -13.70 -10.48 18.86
C ALA A 273 -12.18 -10.41 19.05
N GLU A 274 -11.70 -9.63 20.02
CA GLU A 274 -10.27 -9.56 20.36
C GLU A 274 -9.77 -10.86 21.00
N GLU A 275 -10.60 -11.54 21.80
CA GLU A 275 -10.28 -12.85 22.38
C GLU A 275 -10.19 -13.94 21.32
N THR A 276 -11.16 -13.98 20.40
CA THR A 276 -11.19 -14.87 19.24
C THR A 276 -9.95 -14.65 18.37
N PHE A 277 -9.66 -13.40 18.01
CA PHE A 277 -8.47 -13.08 17.21
C PHE A 277 -7.18 -13.43 17.96
N GLY A 278 -7.09 -13.13 19.26
CA GLY A 278 -5.93 -13.50 20.07
C GLY A 278 -5.68 -15.01 20.10
N ARG A 279 -6.75 -15.82 20.11
CA ARG A 279 -6.63 -17.28 20.00
C ARG A 279 -6.08 -17.70 18.64
N VAL A 280 -6.65 -17.21 17.55
CA VAL A 280 -6.18 -17.53 16.19
C VAL A 280 -4.76 -17.02 15.97
N LEU A 281 -4.41 -15.85 16.48
CA LEU A 281 -3.05 -15.30 16.42
C LEU A 281 -2.04 -16.24 17.06
N ARG A 282 -2.31 -16.76 18.25
CA ARG A 282 -1.41 -17.70 18.93
C ARG A 282 -1.29 -19.05 18.23
N GLU A 283 -2.41 -19.57 17.72
CA GLU A 283 -2.48 -20.91 17.13
C GLU A 283 -1.95 -20.94 15.69
N ASP A 284 -2.18 -19.87 14.92
CA ASP A 284 -1.97 -19.88 13.46
C ASP A 284 -1.02 -18.78 12.96
N PHE A 285 -1.05 -17.59 13.55
CA PHE A 285 -0.30 -16.43 13.03
C PHE A 285 0.94 -16.05 13.83
N ARG A 286 1.30 -16.81 14.88
CA ARG A 286 2.44 -16.49 15.74
C ARG A 286 3.75 -16.29 14.97
N PRO A 287 4.11 -17.12 13.96
CA PRO A 287 5.31 -16.90 13.16
C PRO A 287 5.22 -15.69 12.22
N TYR A 288 4.00 -15.22 11.93
CA TYR A 288 3.70 -14.19 10.93
C TYR A 288 3.34 -12.83 11.56
N ARG A 289 3.45 -12.69 12.88
CA ARG A 289 3.02 -11.47 13.58
C ARG A 289 3.70 -10.21 13.01
N ASP A 290 4.96 -10.27 12.62
CA ASP A 290 5.68 -9.13 12.02
C ASP A 290 5.33 -8.89 10.54
N GLU A 291 4.52 -9.76 9.94
CA GLU A 291 3.94 -9.58 8.60
C GLU A 291 2.51 -9.01 8.68
N LEU A 292 1.96 -8.83 9.88
CA LEU A 292 0.59 -8.34 10.10
C LEU A 292 0.59 -6.90 10.61
N ILE A 293 -0.45 -6.16 10.21
CA ILE A 293 -0.87 -4.92 10.84
C ILE A 293 -2.14 -5.21 11.61
N ILE A 294 -2.12 -5.01 12.92
CA ILE A 294 -3.25 -5.25 13.80
C ILE A 294 -3.65 -3.92 14.43
N SER A 295 -4.93 -3.55 14.29
CA SER A 295 -5.45 -2.35 14.91
C SER A 295 -6.48 -2.66 16.01
N THR A 296 -6.56 -1.76 17.00
CA THR A 296 -7.71 -1.69 17.91
C THR A 296 -8.06 -0.25 18.24
N LYS A 297 -9.18 -0.04 18.93
CA LYS A 297 -9.78 1.29 19.14
C LYS A 297 -10.47 1.40 20.49
N ALA A 298 -10.54 2.62 21.00
CA ALA A 298 -11.38 3.01 22.12
C ALA A 298 -12.08 4.35 21.81
N GLY A 299 -13.33 4.51 22.23
CA GLY A 299 -14.12 5.74 22.01
C GLY A 299 -15.63 5.54 22.15
N TYR A 300 -16.13 4.39 21.72
CA TYR A 300 -17.51 3.96 21.96
C TYR A 300 -17.68 3.28 23.32
N TYR A 301 -18.91 3.07 23.78
CA TYR A 301 -19.21 2.32 25.00
C TYR A 301 -18.59 0.91 25.01
N MET A 302 -17.93 0.56 26.12
CA MET A 302 -17.32 -0.74 26.38
C MET A 302 -17.70 -1.32 27.75
N TRP A 303 -17.72 -0.51 28.81
CA TRP A 303 -18.09 -0.97 30.16
C TRP A 303 -18.86 0.10 30.96
N PRO A 304 -19.57 -0.28 32.03
CA PRO A 304 -20.39 0.66 32.81
C PRO A 304 -19.59 1.78 33.50
N GLY A 305 -20.24 2.91 33.70
CA GLY A 305 -19.70 4.06 34.43
C GLY A 305 -18.99 5.08 33.53
N PRO A 306 -18.49 6.19 34.10
CA PRO A 306 -18.02 7.35 33.34
C PRO A 306 -16.68 7.12 32.62
N TYR A 307 -16.04 5.97 32.80
CA TYR A 307 -14.71 5.68 32.27
C TYR A 307 -14.70 4.58 31.22
N GLY A 308 -15.86 4.15 30.72
CA GLY A 308 -16.01 3.09 29.72
C GLY A 308 -16.47 3.57 28.35
N GLU A 309 -16.43 4.87 28.08
CA GLU A 309 -16.83 5.50 26.83
C GLU A 309 -16.08 6.84 26.64
N TRP A 310 -16.05 7.36 25.41
CA TRP A 310 -15.53 8.68 25.02
C TRP A 310 -13.99 8.82 24.93
N GLY A 311 -13.44 10.02 25.15
CA GLY A 311 -12.05 10.37 24.80
C GLY A 311 -11.08 10.52 25.97
N SER A 312 -11.56 10.38 27.22
CA SER A 312 -10.71 10.61 28.40
C SER A 312 -9.45 9.73 28.42
N LYS A 313 -8.34 10.29 28.93
CA LYS A 313 -7.08 9.56 29.08
C LYS A 313 -7.25 8.29 29.91
N LYS A 314 -8.09 8.34 30.96
CA LYS A 314 -8.40 7.17 31.80
C LYS A 314 -8.99 6.03 30.97
N TYR A 315 -9.94 6.33 30.10
CA TYR A 315 -10.60 5.32 29.28
C TYR A 315 -9.67 4.76 28.21
N LEU A 316 -9.00 5.62 27.42
CA LEU A 316 -8.12 5.18 26.33
C LEU A 316 -7.00 4.25 26.82
N VAL A 317 -6.29 4.65 27.88
CA VAL A 317 -5.19 3.85 28.45
C VAL A 317 -5.72 2.53 29.03
N SER A 318 -6.78 2.57 29.84
CA SER A 318 -7.34 1.36 30.45
C SER A 318 -7.90 0.40 29.39
N SER A 319 -8.45 0.93 28.30
CA SER A 319 -9.00 0.13 27.21
C SER A 319 -7.90 -0.56 26.42
N LEU A 320 -6.82 0.14 26.05
CA LEU A 320 -5.72 -0.47 25.30
C LEU A 320 -5.07 -1.60 26.11
N ASP A 321 -4.84 -1.40 27.42
CA ASP A 321 -4.29 -2.44 28.29
C ASP A 321 -5.16 -3.71 28.29
N GLN A 322 -6.48 -3.55 28.29
CA GLN A 322 -7.40 -4.69 28.20
C GLN A 322 -7.37 -5.35 26.82
N SER A 323 -7.33 -4.56 25.74
CA SER A 323 -7.25 -5.06 24.37
C SER A 323 -5.98 -5.88 24.12
N LEU A 324 -4.83 -5.37 24.55
CA LEU A 324 -3.55 -6.08 24.49
C LEU A 324 -3.61 -7.41 25.25
N LYS A 325 -4.22 -7.41 26.45
CA LYS A 325 -4.42 -8.63 27.24
C LYS A 325 -5.32 -9.65 26.53
N ARG A 326 -6.45 -9.23 25.94
CA ARG A 326 -7.38 -10.12 25.23
C ARG A 326 -6.73 -10.75 23.99
N MET A 327 -5.99 -9.94 23.22
CA MET A 327 -5.28 -10.41 22.02
C MET A 327 -4.00 -11.19 22.34
N GLY A 328 -3.43 -11.01 23.53
CA GLY A 328 -2.13 -11.58 23.90
C GLY A 328 -0.97 -10.92 23.14
N LEU A 329 -1.04 -9.59 22.98
CA LEU A 329 -0.08 -8.76 22.26
C LEU A 329 0.69 -7.85 23.22
N GLU A 330 1.95 -7.57 22.89
CA GLU A 330 2.74 -6.54 23.57
C GLU A 330 2.37 -5.14 23.08
N PHE A 331 2.07 -5.03 21.79
CA PHE A 331 1.62 -3.79 21.14
C PHE A 331 0.65 -4.08 19.99
N VAL A 332 -0.12 -3.07 19.61
CA VAL A 332 -0.84 -3.02 18.33
C VAL A 332 -0.10 -2.14 17.34
N ASP A 333 -0.23 -2.41 16.04
CA ASP A 333 0.41 -1.58 15.03
C ASP A 333 -0.27 -0.21 14.95
N ILE A 334 -1.60 -0.16 15.09
CA ILE A 334 -2.38 1.08 15.07
C ILE A 334 -3.37 1.11 16.22
N PHE A 335 -3.30 2.15 17.07
CA PHE A 335 -4.35 2.42 18.05
C PHE A 335 -5.18 3.65 17.64
N TYR A 336 -6.49 3.47 17.55
CA TYR A 336 -7.40 4.54 17.17
C TYR A 336 -8.11 5.17 18.37
N HIS A 337 -8.29 6.50 18.31
CA HIS A 337 -9.47 7.09 18.91
C HIS A 337 -10.69 6.88 17.99
N HIS A 338 -11.70 6.19 18.50
CA HIS A 338 -12.75 5.57 17.68
C HIS A 338 -13.83 6.55 17.20
N ARG A 339 -14.02 7.68 17.91
CA ARG A 339 -14.92 8.78 17.53
C ARG A 339 -14.55 10.05 18.31
N PRO A 340 -14.81 11.26 17.81
CA PRO A 340 -14.60 12.48 18.59
C PRO A 340 -15.44 12.48 19.88
N ASP A 341 -14.88 13.09 20.91
CA ASP A 341 -15.53 13.35 22.19
C ASP A 341 -15.72 14.87 22.32
N PRO A 342 -16.97 15.38 22.29
CA PRO A 342 -17.22 16.82 22.36
C PRO A 342 -16.94 17.42 23.75
N ASP A 343 -16.89 16.60 24.80
CA ASP A 343 -16.82 17.06 26.19
C ASP A 343 -15.42 16.93 26.80
N THR A 344 -14.53 16.13 26.19
CA THR A 344 -13.11 16.04 26.59
C THR A 344 -12.24 16.94 25.73
N PRO A 345 -11.35 17.78 26.31
CA PRO A 345 -10.38 18.55 25.55
C PRO A 345 -9.57 17.68 24.58
N LEU A 346 -9.45 18.14 23.34
CA LEU A 346 -8.77 17.38 22.29
C LEU A 346 -7.30 17.09 22.68
N GLU A 347 -6.66 18.01 23.38
CA GLU A 347 -5.30 17.88 23.91
C GLU A 347 -5.16 16.70 24.87
N GLU A 348 -6.15 16.42 25.71
CA GLU A 348 -6.11 15.26 26.62
C GLU A 348 -6.13 13.96 25.82
N THR A 349 -7.04 13.87 24.85
CA THR A 349 -7.20 12.69 23.98
C THR A 349 -5.91 12.46 23.17
N MET A 350 -5.38 13.50 22.52
CA MET A 350 -4.17 13.39 21.69
C MET A 350 -2.93 13.10 22.53
N SER A 351 -2.83 13.68 23.74
CA SER A 351 -1.75 13.36 24.68
C SER A 351 -1.82 11.92 25.19
N ALA A 352 -3.03 11.34 25.29
CA ALA A 352 -3.19 9.92 25.63
C ALA A 352 -2.73 9.01 24.47
N LEU A 353 -3.03 9.38 23.22
CA LEU A 353 -2.53 8.68 22.03
C LEU A 353 -1.00 8.74 21.91
N ASP A 354 -0.39 9.91 22.13
CA ASP A 354 1.07 10.05 22.20
C ASP A 354 1.68 9.20 23.32
N LEU A 355 1.07 9.22 24.51
CA LEU A 355 1.54 8.44 25.65
C LEU A 355 1.62 6.95 25.35
N VAL A 356 0.59 6.36 24.72
CA VAL A 356 0.60 4.91 24.45
C VAL A 356 1.66 4.50 23.42
N VAL A 357 1.99 5.38 22.47
CA VAL A 357 3.11 5.18 21.54
C VAL A 357 4.44 5.27 22.28
N ARG A 358 4.64 6.29 23.12
CA ARG A 358 5.86 6.43 23.94
C ARG A 358 6.06 5.28 24.92
N GLN A 359 4.97 4.65 25.37
CA GLN A 359 5.01 3.44 26.19
C GLN A 359 5.29 2.16 25.39
N GLY A 360 5.38 2.23 24.06
CA GLY A 360 5.58 1.08 23.18
C GLY A 360 4.36 0.16 23.07
N LYS A 361 3.17 0.62 23.44
CA LYS A 361 1.92 -0.17 23.39
C LYS A 361 1.19 -0.04 22.05
N ALA A 362 1.55 0.97 21.26
CA ALA A 362 1.15 1.12 19.86
C ALA A 362 2.34 1.60 19.03
N LEU A 363 2.47 1.15 17.78
CA LEU A 363 3.49 1.70 16.87
C LEU A 363 3.05 3.02 16.25
N TYR A 364 1.77 3.09 15.86
CA TYR A 364 1.15 4.25 15.25
C TYR A 364 -0.21 4.55 15.87
N VAL A 365 -0.71 5.76 15.62
CA VAL A 365 -2.06 6.18 16.03
C VAL A 365 -2.88 6.62 14.83
N GLY A 366 -4.18 6.41 14.93
CA GLY A 366 -5.16 6.84 13.94
C GLY A 366 -6.37 7.51 14.58
N LEU A 367 -7.17 8.15 13.75
CA LEU A 367 -8.44 8.76 14.15
C LEU A 367 -9.59 8.14 13.36
N SER A 368 -10.79 8.09 13.93
CA SER A 368 -11.97 7.60 13.22
C SER A 368 -13.15 8.53 13.48
N ASN A 369 -13.93 8.78 12.43
CA ASN A 369 -15.14 9.62 12.46
C ASN A 369 -14.95 11.10 12.85
N TYR A 370 -13.73 11.66 12.73
CA TYR A 370 -13.49 13.09 12.93
C TYR A 370 -13.91 13.89 11.68
N ARG A 371 -14.50 15.07 11.87
CA ARG A 371 -14.79 16.02 10.79
C ARG A 371 -13.50 16.70 10.30
N PRO A 372 -13.51 17.39 9.14
CA PRO A 372 -12.30 18.01 8.58
C PRO A 372 -11.57 18.95 9.55
N GLU A 373 -12.31 19.84 10.23
CA GLU A 373 -11.73 20.82 11.16
C GLU A 373 -11.11 20.14 12.40
N GLU A 374 -11.83 19.18 12.98
CA GLU A 374 -11.35 18.41 14.13
C GLU A 374 -10.12 17.56 13.76
N THR A 375 -10.11 16.98 12.55
CA THR A 375 -8.98 16.20 12.03
C THR A 375 -7.74 17.08 11.90
N ARG A 376 -7.90 18.30 11.36
CA ARG A 376 -6.79 19.25 11.22
C ARG A 376 -6.24 19.67 12.59
N ALA A 377 -7.12 19.97 13.56
CA ALA A 377 -6.71 20.30 14.92
C ALA A 377 -5.97 19.14 15.62
N ALA A 378 -6.52 17.93 15.52
CA ALA A 378 -5.93 16.73 16.10
C ALA A 378 -4.57 16.40 15.48
N ALA A 379 -4.46 16.47 14.15
CA ALA A 379 -3.23 16.25 13.41
C ALA A 379 -2.13 17.23 13.82
N LYS A 380 -2.49 18.51 14.02
CA LYS A 380 -1.56 19.53 14.51
C LYS A 380 -1.01 19.18 15.89
N ILE A 381 -1.88 18.88 16.87
CA ILE A 381 -1.47 18.54 18.24
C ILE A 381 -0.55 17.29 18.23
N LEU A 382 -0.94 16.25 17.49
CA LEU A 382 -0.16 15.02 17.38
C LEU A 382 1.22 15.25 16.74
N LYS A 383 1.32 16.13 15.75
CA LYS A 383 2.61 16.53 15.16
C LYS A 383 3.48 17.29 16.16
N GLU A 384 2.90 18.22 16.93
CA GLU A 384 3.61 18.98 17.97
C GLU A 384 4.13 18.07 19.10
N LEU A 385 3.39 17.02 19.45
CA LEU A 385 3.79 16.00 20.42
C LEU A 385 4.87 15.04 19.90
N GLY A 386 5.10 14.98 18.58
CA GLY A 386 6.06 14.09 17.94
C GLY A 386 5.50 12.71 17.56
N THR A 387 4.18 12.52 17.60
CA THR A 387 3.49 11.28 17.23
C THR A 387 2.46 11.56 16.12
N PRO A 388 2.88 11.79 14.86
CA PRO A 388 1.97 12.14 13.78
C PRO A 388 0.87 11.08 13.54
N CYS A 389 -0.36 11.53 13.29
CA CYS A 389 -1.44 10.66 12.84
C CYS A 389 -1.10 10.05 11.48
N VAL A 390 -1.17 8.73 11.34
CA VAL A 390 -0.81 8.05 10.08
C VAL A 390 -2.01 7.67 9.21
N ILE A 391 -3.19 7.55 9.81
CA ILE A 391 -4.36 6.97 9.16
C ILE A 391 -5.65 7.52 9.78
N HIS A 392 -6.62 7.84 8.92
CA HIS A 392 -7.97 8.18 9.33
C HIS A 392 -8.96 7.11 8.84
N GLN A 393 -9.93 6.74 9.67
CA GLN A 393 -10.93 5.73 9.37
C GLN A 393 -12.35 6.31 9.32
N PRO A 394 -12.81 6.87 8.18
CA PRO A 394 -14.18 7.38 8.03
C PRO A 394 -15.12 6.34 7.37
N SER A 395 -16.43 6.52 7.52
CA SER A 395 -17.40 5.77 6.72
C SER A 395 -17.46 6.35 5.32
N TYR A 396 -17.34 5.52 4.28
CA TYR A 396 -17.44 6.00 2.90
C TYR A 396 -17.87 4.87 1.97
N SER A 397 -18.83 5.17 1.10
CA SER A 397 -19.37 4.28 0.08
C SER A 397 -19.88 5.11 -1.10
N MET A 398 -20.29 4.48 -2.20
CA MET A 398 -20.96 5.20 -3.29
C MET A 398 -22.18 6.00 -2.80
N MET A 399 -22.88 5.49 -1.77
CA MET A 399 -24.09 6.10 -1.20
C MET A 399 -23.81 7.05 -0.03
N ASN A 400 -22.59 7.07 0.50
CA ASN A 400 -22.21 7.87 1.64
C ASN A 400 -20.88 8.59 1.36
N ARG A 401 -20.97 9.83 0.86
CA ARG A 401 -19.82 10.58 0.33
C ARG A 401 -19.38 11.78 1.15
N TRP A 402 -19.80 11.89 2.42
CA TRP A 402 -19.52 13.07 3.25
C TRP A 402 -18.02 13.44 3.36
N ILE A 403 -17.11 12.48 3.17
CA ILE A 403 -15.66 12.74 3.22
C ILE A 403 -15.14 13.52 2.01
N GLU A 404 -15.87 13.53 0.91
CA GLU A 404 -15.54 14.31 -0.30
C GLU A 404 -15.75 15.81 -0.04
N GLU A 405 -16.53 16.18 0.97
CA GLU A 405 -16.74 17.55 1.44
C GLU A 405 -15.57 18.02 2.35
N GLY A 406 -14.35 17.87 1.87
CA GLY A 406 -13.14 18.47 2.46
C GLY A 406 -12.32 17.59 3.40
N LEU A 407 -12.83 16.45 3.89
CA LEU A 407 -11.99 15.56 4.72
C LEU A 407 -10.82 15.00 3.89
N GLN A 408 -11.08 14.55 2.65
CA GLN A 408 -10.03 14.04 1.76
C GLN A 408 -8.91 15.06 1.53
N ASP A 409 -9.24 16.33 1.40
CA ASP A 409 -8.26 17.40 1.19
C ASP A 409 -7.40 17.61 2.45
N VAL A 410 -8.02 17.64 3.63
CA VAL A 410 -7.29 17.69 4.91
C VAL A 410 -6.34 16.50 5.06
N LEU A 411 -6.79 15.29 4.75
CA LEU A 411 -5.93 14.10 4.84
C LEU A 411 -4.73 14.19 3.89
N GLN A 412 -4.95 14.67 2.66
CA GLN A 412 -3.89 14.84 1.67
C GLN A 412 -2.87 15.92 2.10
N GLU A 413 -3.35 17.09 2.55
CA GLU A 413 -2.52 18.19 3.04
C GLU A 413 -1.63 17.74 4.22
N GLU A 414 -2.27 17.10 5.21
CA GLU A 414 -1.63 16.66 6.44
C GLU A 414 -0.73 15.43 6.23
N GLY A 415 -0.88 14.72 5.11
CA GLY A 415 -0.13 13.52 4.75
C GLY A 415 -0.60 12.25 5.46
N ILE A 416 -1.89 12.17 5.78
CA ILE A 416 -2.55 11.10 6.53
C ILE A 416 -3.22 10.14 5.53
N GLY A 417 -3.07 8.83 5.72
CA GLY A 417 -3.78 7.83 4.90
C GLY A 417 -5.28 7.81 5.21
N SER A 418 -6.06 7.15 4.35
CA SER A 418 -7.50 6.93 4.59
C SER A 418 -7.86 5.45 4.45
N ILE A 419 -8.45 4.85 5.48
CA ILE A 419 -9.04 3.50 5.42
C ILE A 419 -10.54 3.59 5.61
N VAL A 420 -11.33 3.26 4.60
CA VAL A 420 -12.78 3.49 4.66
C VAL A 420 -13.53 2.28 5.18
N PHE A 421 -14.46 2.48 6.12
CA PHE A 421 -15.33 1.42 6.60
C PHE A 421 -16.74 1.53 6.03
N SER A 422 -17.47 0.41 6.09
CA SER A 422 -18.77 0.23 5.40
C SER A 422 -18.75 0.57 3.89
N PRO A 423 -17.73 0.17 3.10
CA PRO A 423 -17.66 0.50 1.67
C PRO A 423 -18.79 -0.14 0.84
N LEU A 424 -19.40 -1.20 1.36
CA LEU A 424 -20.56 -1.87 0.75
C LEU A 424 -21.92 -1.37 1.30
N GLU A 425 -21.92 -0.25 2.02
CA GLU A 425 -23.11 0.32 2.67
C GLU A 425 -23.88 -0.74 3.47
N LYS A 426 -23.19 -1.38 4.41
CA LYS A 426 -23.72 -2.46 5.27
C LYS A 426 -24.27 -3.68 4.51
N GLY A 427 -23.93 -3.83 3.23
CA GLY A 427 -24.37 -4.90 2.35
C GLY A 427 -25.43 -4.48 1.33
N ILE A 428 -25.85 -3.21 1.31
CA ILE A 428 -26.81 -2.69 0.31
C ILE A 428 -26.19 -2.69 -1.09
N LEU A 429 -24.90 -2.37 -1.20
CA LEU A 429 -24.16 -2.36 -2.47
C LEU A 429 -23.68 -3.78 -2.86
N THR A 430 -24.57 -4.77 -2.79
CA THR A 430 -24.35 -6.14 -3.27
C THR A 430 -25.62 -6.66 -3.97
N ASP A 431 -25.54 -7.86 -4.55
CA ASP A 431 -26.68 -8.57 -5.15
C ASP A 431 -27.73 -9.06 -4.15
N ARG A 432 -27.45 -8.95 -2.84
CA ARG A 432 -28.21 -9.62 -1.77
C ARG A 432 -29.66 -9.18 -1.65
N TYR A 433 -29.96 -7.94 -2.02
CA TYR A 433 -31.29 -7.35 -1.89
C TYR A 433 -32.01 -7.14 -3.24
N LEU A 434 -31.43 -7.60 -4.36
CA LEU A 434 -32.04 -7.46 -5.69
C LEU A 434 -33.36 -8.23 -5.82
N GLY A 435 -33.47 -9.38 -5.15
CA GLY A 435 -34.65 -10.25 -5.12
C GLY A 435 -35.54 -10.10 -3.89
N GLY A 436 -35.30 -9.08 -3.04
CA GLY A 436 -35.96 -8.90 -1.73
C GLY A 436 -35.06 -9.25 -0.55
N ILE A 437 -35.60 -9.17 0.68
CA ILE A 437 -34.85 -9.41 1.91
C ILE A 437 -34.78 -10.91 2.20
N ALA A 438 -33.59 -11.51 2.02
CA ALA A 438 -33.37 -12.92 2.36
C ALA A 438 -33.43 -13.16 3.88
N PRO A 439 -33.94 -14.30 4.37
CA PRO A 439 -34.05 -14.59 5.82
C PRO A 439 -32.71 -14.61 6.57
N ASP A 440 -31.61 -14.95 5.88
CA ASP A 440 -30.27 -15.00 6.45
C ASP A 440 -29.52 -13.66 6.33
N SER A 441 -30.17 -12.63 5.80
CA SER A 441 -29.57 -11.31 5.55
C SER A 441 -29.38 -10.51 6.82
N ARG A 442 -28.46 -9.54 6.76
CA ARG A 442 -28.24 -8.62 7.87
C ARG A 442 -29.52 -7.83 8.21
N ALA A 443 -30.33 -7.50 7.21
CA ALA A 443 -31.61 -6.81 7.41
C ALA A 443 -32.71 -7.71 8.01
N ALA A 444 -32.59 -9.04 7.90
CA ALA A 444 -33.51 -10.00 8.52
C ALA A 444 -33.03 -10.54 9.88
N GLY A 445 -31.73 -10.40 10.18
CA GLY A 445 -31.12 -10.85 11.43
C GLY A 445 -31.27 -9.83 12.58
N PRO A 446 -30.68 -10.11 13.75
CA PRO A 446 -30.75 -9.25 14.94
C PRO A 446 -29.92 -7.96 14.82
N SER A 447 -29.41 -7.63 13.64
CA SER A 447 -28.52 -6.50 13.44
C SER A 447 -29.27 -5.18 13.58
N VAL A 448 -28.86 -4.36 14.55
CA VAL A 448 -29.42 -3.02 14.76
C VAL A 448 -29.00 -1.99 13.70
N PHE A 449 -28.02 -2.33 12.85
CA PHE A 449 -27.34 -1.39 11.95
C PHE A 449 -27.96 -1.25 10.57
N LEU A 450 -28.73 -2.23 10.12
CA LEU A 450 -29.46 -2.21 8.85
C LEU A 450 -30.82 -2.84 9.11
N ARG A 451 -31.89 -2.08 8.90
CA ARG A 451 -33.26 -2.54 9.10
C ARG A 451 -33.99 -2.62 7.77
N ALA A 452 -35.11 -3.35 7.74
CA ALA A 452 -35.90 -3.50 6.51
C ALA A 452 -36.39 -2.15 5.97
N GLU A 453 -36.63 -1.18 6.85
CA GLU A 453 -37.10 0.16 6.47
C GLU A 453 -36.03 0.99 5.74
N ASP A 454 -34.75 0.64 5.89
CA ASP A 454 -33.63 1.30 5.18
C ASP A 454 -33.56 0.91 3.69
N LEU A 455 -34.33 -0.11 3.26
CA LEU A 455 -34.38 -0.67 1.92
C LEU A 455 -35.65 -0.19 1.17
N THR A 456 -35.71 1.12 0.91
CA THR A 456 -36.83 1.72 0.16
C THR A 456 -36.85 1.24 -1.29
N ALA A 457 -38.03 1.32 -1.94
CA ALA A 457 -38.17 0.97 -3.36
C ALA A 457 -37.24 1.80 -4.27
N GLU A 458 -37.04 3.07 -3.94
CA GLU A 458 -36.08 3.96 -4.60
C GLU A 458 -34.65 3.43 -4.49
N ARG A 459 -34.19 3.13 -3.26
CA ARG A 459 -32.84 2.63 -3.02
C ARG A 459 -32.60 1.28 -3.69
N ILE A 460 -33.59 0.38 -3.68
CA ILE A 460 -33.53 -0.88 -4.43
C ILE A 460 -33.44 -0.62 -5.94
N GLY A 461 -34.16 0.38 -6.45
CA GLY A 461 -34.06 0.83 -7.85
C GLY A 461 -32.65 1.31 -8.21
N GLN A 462 -32.02 2.09 -7.33
CA GLN A 462 -30.62 2.52 -7.50
C GLN A 462 -29.66 1.33 -7.52
N VAL A 463 -29.80 0.40 -6.58
CA VAL A 463 -28.97 -0.82 -6.49
C VAL A 463 -29.10 -1.67 -7.75
N LYS A 464 -30.32 -1.82 -8.31
CA LYS A 464 -30.54 -2.53 -9.58
C LYS A 464 -29.78 -1.91 -10.74
N ARG A 465 -29.90 -0.59 -10.93
CA ARG A 465 -29.18 0.12 -12.01
C ARG A 465 -27.65 0.04 -11.84
N LEU A 466 -27.15 0.17 -10.61
CA LEU A 466 -25.73 -0.01 -10.32
C LEU A 466 -25.27 -1.44 -10.61
N ASN A 467 -26.11 -2.44 -10.34
CA ASN A 467 -25.79 -3.83 -10.63
C ASN A 467 -25.69 -4.08 -12.14
N ASP A 468 -26.58 -3.48 -12.94
CA ASP A 468 -26.52 -3.59 -14.41
C ASP A 468 -25.22 -2.95 -14.95
N LEU A 469 -24.82 -1.80 -14.39
CA LEU A 469 -23.55 -1.16 -14.72
C LEU A 469 -22.34 -2.03 -14.32
N ALA A 470 -22.38 -2.63 -13.12
CA ALA A 470 -21.33 -3.55 -12.68
C ALA A 470 -21.21 -4.76 -13.61
N ALA A 471 -22.35 -5.33 -14.05
CA ALA A 471 -22.38 -6.44 -14.99
C ALA A 471 -21.78 -6.06 -16.34
N ALA A 472 -22.06 -4.86 -16.86
CA ALA A 472 -21.43 -4.33 -18.08
C ALA A 472 -19.90 -4.22 -17.95
N ARG A 473 -19.39 -3.96 -16.73
CA ARG A 473 -17.95 -3.94 -16.39
C ARG A 473 -17.35 -5.32 -16.14
N GLY A 474 -18.13 -6.39 -16.22
CA GLY A 474 -17.69 -7.75 -15.87
C GLY A 474 -17.40 -7.93 -14.37
N GLN A 475 -18.01 -7.12 -13.50
CA GLN A 475 -17.83 -7.16 -12.05
C GLN A 475 -19.16 -7.48 -11.35
N LYS A 476 -19.08 -8.07 -10.15
CA LYS A 476 -20.22 -8.03 -9.21
C LYS A 476 -20.42 -6.61 -8.71
N LEU A 477 -21.64 -6.23 -8.30
CA LEU A 477 -21.87 -4.93 -7.67
C LEU A 477 -20.97 -4.68 -6.45
N SER A 478 -20.75 -5.70 -5.61
CA SER A 478 -19.83 -5.59 -4.47
C SER A 478 -18.39 -5.32 -4.90
N GLN A 479 -17.95 -5.86 -6.03
CA GLN A 479 -16.62 -5.61 -6.58
C GLN A 479 -16.53 -4.18 -7.12
N MET A 480 -17.50 -3.74 -7.92
CA MET A 480 -17.54 -2.38 -8.45
C MET A 480 -17.56 -1.34 -7.32
N ALA A 481 -18.32 -1.59 -6.25
CA ALA A 481 -18.37 -0.70 -5.08
C ALA A 481 -17.01 -0.56 -4.38
N LEU A 482 -16.27 -1.65 -4.21
CA LEU A 482 -14.93 -1.63 -3.62
C LEU A 482 -13.92 -0.95 -4.54
N SER A 483 -13.95 -1.26 -5.84
CA SER A 483 -13.15 -0.57 -6.86
C SER A 483 -13.41 0.93 -6.84
N TRP A 484 -14.68 1.34 -6.71
CA TRP A 484 -15.08 2.73 -6.73
C TRP A 484 -14.55 3.50 -5.52
N VAL A 485 -14.60 2.94 -4.31
CA VAL A 485 -14.05 3.65 -3.14
C VAL A 485 -12.52 3.77 -3.20
N LEU A 486 -11.84 2.84 -3.89
CA LEU A 486 -10.39 2.85 -4.09
C LEU A 486 -9.93 3.74 -5.25
N ARG A 487 -10.86 4.33 -6.01
CA ARG A 487 -10.54 5.13 -7.20
C ARG A 487 -9.73 6.38 -6.85
N GLY A 488 -8.89 6.81 -7.78
CA GLY A 488 -8.16 8.08 -7.69
C GLY A 488 -7.09 8.16 -6.59
N GLY A 489 -6.75 7.04 -5.94
CA GLY A 489 -5.62 6.96 -4.99
C GLY A 489 -5.80 7.75 -3.69
N LYS A 490 -6.99 8.31 -3.43
CA LYS A 490 -7.29 9.08 -2.21
C LYS A 490 -7.61 8.20 -1.00
N VAL A 491 -7.99 6.95 -1.24
CA VAL A 491 -8.25 5.94 -0.21
C VAL A 491 -7.10 4.92 -0.21
N THR A 492 -6.46 4.76 0.93
CA THR A 492 -5.38 3.80 1.14
C THR A 492 -5.91 2.36 1.15
N SER A 493 -7.03 2.11 1.83
CA SER A 493 -7.58 0.76 1.96
C SER A 493 -9.10 0.78 2.13
N ALA A 494 -9.79 -0.22 1.59
CA ALA A 494 -11.20 -0.48 1.85
C ALA A 494 -11.33 -1.57 2.92
N LEU A 495 -11.96 -1.23 4.05
CA LEU A 495 -12.17 -2.16 5.15
C LEU A 495 -13.48 -2.92 4.98
N ILE A 496 -13.36 -4.21 4.62
CA ILE A 496 -14.52 -5.08 4.41
C ILE A 496 -14.88 -5.81 5.70
N GLY A 497 -16.15 -6.22 5.81
CA GLY A 497 -16.57 -7.28 6.72
C GLY A 497 -17.02 -8.50 5.91
N ALA A 498 -16.80 -9.70 6.45
CA ALA A 498 -17.19 -10.95 5.81
C ALA A 498 -17.84 -11.90 6.83
N SER A 499 -18.74 -12.75 6.36
CA SER A 499 -19.34 -13.86 7.12
C SER A 499 -18.93 -15.23 6.60
N LYS A 500 -18.31 -15.28 5.41
CA LYS A 500 -17.78 -16.50 4.78
C LYS A 500 -16.56 -16.17 3.91
N VAL A 501 -15.71 -17.17 3.72
CA VAL A 501 -14.48 -17.09 2.91
C VAL A 501 -14.73 -16.50 1.51
N SER A 502 -15.77 -16.95 0.81
CA SER A 502 -16.03 -16.54 -0.57
C SER A 502 -16.23 -15.02 -0.74
N GLN A 503 -16.66 -14.30 0.31
CA GLN A 503 -16.82 -12.84 0.27
C GLN A 503 -15.47 -12.11 0.30
N ILE A 504 -14.47 -12.70 0.95
CA ILE A 504 -13.11 -12.18 1.00
C ILE A 504 -12.46 -12.37 -0.37
N GLU A 505 -12.63 -13.54 -0.97
CA GLU A 505 -12.20 -13.83 -2.34
C GLU A 505 -12.85 -12.86 -3.34
N ASP A 506 -14.17 -12.68 -3.26
CA ASP A 506 -14.90 -11.72 -4.09
C ASP A 506 -14.40 -10.29 -3.92
N ALA A 507 -14.04 -9.87 -2.70
CA ALA A 507 -13.53 -8.54 -2.44
C ALA A 507 -12.14 -8.30 -3.05
N VAL A 508 -11.24 -9.30 -2.98
CA VAL A 508 -9.92 -9.22 -3.62
C VAL A 508 -10.05 -9.16 -5.14
N LEU A 509 -11.04 -9.85 -5.73
CA LEU A 509 -11.34 -9.77 -7.16
C LEU A 509 -11.76 -8.36 -7.63
N ALA A 510 -12.19 -7.47 -6.74
CA ALA A 510 -12.47 -6.07 -7.10
C ALA A 510 -11.24 -5.38 -7.70
N LEU A 511 -10.04 -5.74 -7.22
CA LEU A 511 -8.78 -5.14 -7.63
C LEU A 511 -8.42 -5.42 -9.11
N ARG A 512 -9.13 -6.33 -9.78
CA ARG A 512 -8.94 -6.62 -11.21
C ARG A 512 -9.34 -5.46 -12.13
N ASN A 513 -10.27 -4.61 -11.68
CA ASN A 513 -10.72 -3.45 -12.44
C ASN A 513 -11.07 -2.31 -11.47
N THR A 514 -10.08 -1.46 -11.18
CA THR A 514 -10.25 -0.27 -10.32
C THR A 514 -10.41 1.02 -11.14
N SER A 515 -10.35 0.94 -12.46
CA SER A 515 -10.43 2.09 -13.35
C SER A 515 -11.88 2.39 -13.72
N PHE A 516 -12.24 3.67 -13.73
CA PHE A 516 -13.53 4.15 -14.16
C PHE A 516 -13.35 5.24 -15.20
N SER A 517 -14.11 5.17 -16.28
CA SER A 517 -14.21 6.26 -17.25
C SER A 517 -15.03 7.41 -16.67
N ALA A 518 -14.90 8.60 -17.25
CA ALA A 518 -15.72 9.75 -16.85
C ALA A 518 -17.22 9.49 -17.08
N GLU A 519 -17.57 8.72 -18.12
CA GLU A 519 -18.95 8.33 -18.41
C GLU A 519 -19.51 7.43 -17.31
N GLU A 520 -18.75 6.42 -16.89
CA GLU A 520 -19.19 5.49 -15.83
C GLU A 520 -19.38 6.22 -14.49
N LEU A 521 -18.47 7.14 -14.15
CA LEU A 521 -18.62 7.97 -12.96
C LEU A 521 -19.87 8.85 -13.04
N GLY A 522 -20.11 9.49 -14.19
CA GLY A 522 -21.32 10.29 -14.43
C GLY A 522 -22.61 9.47 -14.30
N GLN A 523 -22.62 8.24 -14.80
CA GLN A 523 -23.77 7.32 -14.64
C GLN A 523 -23.99 6.94 -13.18
N ILE A 524 -22.92 6.65 -12.42
CA ILE A 524 -23.03 6.34 -10.99
C ILE A 524 -23.61 7.52 -10.22
N ASP A 525 -23.16 8.74 -10.54
CA ASP A 525 -23.61 9.98 -9.90
C ASP A 525 -25.09 10.25 -10.23
N GLU A 526 -25.49 10.12 -11.50
CA GLU A 526 -26.90 10.22 -11.91
C GLU A 526 -27.77 9.17 -11.21
N ILE A 527 -27.27 7.93 -11.07
CA ILE A 527 -28.02 6.87 -10.41
C ILE A 527 -28.26 7.20 -8.93
N LEU A 528 -27.31 7.86 -8.28
CA LEU A 528 -27.30 8.10 -6.84
C LEU A 528 -27.78 9.50 -6.46
N GLY A 529 -27.95 10.40 -7.43
CA GLY A 529 -28.39 11.78 -7.22
C GLY A 529 -27.30 12.70 -6.71
N TYR A 530 -26.04 12.49 -7.13
CA TYR A 530 -24.90 13.37 -6.83
C TYR A 530 -24.67 14.44 -7.89
#